data_AF-A0A7W0XX67-F1
#
_entry.id   AF-A0A7W0XX67-F1
#
_cell.length_a   1.000
_cell.length_b   1.000
_cell.length_c   1.000
_cell.angle_alpha   90.00
_cell.angle_beta   90.00
_cell.angle_gamma   90.00
#
_symmetry.space_group_name_H-M   'P 1'
#
loop_
_entity.id
_entity.type
_entity.pdbx_description
1 polymer ?
#
loop_
_entity_poly.entity_id
_entity_poly.type
_entity_poly.pdbx_seq_one_letter_code
_entity_poly.pdbx_strand_id
1 'polypeptide(L)' 'MAELRRLRDSIDNMDAALVHLLAERFKITQQVGVLKATHGLPAADPDREAQQIARLRRLAAEAKLDPEFAEKFLNFVVAE' A
#
# COMPACT_ATOMS: atom_id res chain seq x y z
N MET A 1 -16.61 -15.06 25.19
CA MET A 1 -15.78 -15.91 24.30
C MET A 1 -16.29 -15.93 22.84
N ALA A 2 -17.60 -16.09 22.57
CA ALA A 2 -18.11 -16.13 21.20
C ALA A 2 -17.96 -14.80 20.41
N GLU A 3 -18.20 -13.65 21.06
CA GLU A 3 -18.05 -12.34 20.42
C GLU A 3 -16.60 -12.03 20.02
N LEU A 4 -15.64 -12.36 20.89
CA LEU A 4 -14.22 -12.23 20.58
C LEU A 4 -13.81 -13.07 19.36
N ARG A 5 -14.36 -14.30 19.23
CA ARG A 5 -14.11 -15.14 18.05
C ARG A 5 -14.65 -14.47 16.79
N ARG A 6 -15.90 -14.00 16.81
CA ARG A 6 -16.50 -13.30 15.65
C ARG A 6 -15.67 -12.09 15.21
N LEU A 7 -15.17 -11.30 16.15
CA LEU A 7 -14.33 -10.14 15.83
C LEU A 7 -12.99 -10.55 15.21
N ARG A 8 -12.39 -11.65 15.68
CA ARG A 8 -11.16 -12.20 15.09
C ARG A 8 -11.39 -12.74 13.69
N ASP A 9 -12.50 -13.45 13.45
CA ASP A 9 -12.85 -13.93 12.12
C ASP A 9 -13.02 -12.75 11.13
N SER A 10 -13.55 -11.61 11.59
CA SER A 10 -13.60 -10.38 10.77
C SER A 10 -12.21 -9.81 10.47
N ILE A 11 -11.28 -9.83 11.44
CA ILE A 11 -9.89 -9.39 11.25
C ILE A 11 -9.20 -10.29 10.22
N ASP A 12 -9.30 -11.61 10.37
CA ASP A 12 -8.68 -12.58 9.47
C ASP A 12 -9.16 -12.39 8.01
N ASN A 13 -10.44 -12.07 7.83
CA ASN A 13 -10.99 -11.73 6.51
C ASN A 13 -10.42 -10.43 5.93
N MET A 14 -10.21 -9.41 6.77
CA MET A 14 -9.57 -8.16 6.34
C MET A 14 -8.10 -8.39 5.96
N ASP A 15 -7.38 -9.20 6.73
CA ASP A 15 -5.98 -9.55 6.47
C ASP A 15 -5.83 -10.31 5.15
N ALA A 16 -6.72 -11.27 4.87
CA ALA A 16 -6.74 -11.97 3.58
C ALA A 16 -6.95 -11.00 2.40
N ALA A 17 -7.87 -10.04 2.55
CA ALA A 17 -8.10 -9.03 1.52
C ALA A 17 -6.87 -8.12 1.32
N LEU A 18 -6.20 -7.72 2.41
CA LEU A 18 -4.97 -6.92 2.33
C LEU A 18 -3.86 -7.65 1.56
N VAL A 19 -3.65 -8.95 1.83
CA VAL A 19 -2.64 -9.75 1.12
C VAL A 19 -2.92 -9.82 -0.37
N HIS A 20 -4.17 -10.06 -0.77
CA HIS A 20 -4.54 -10.09 -2.18
C HIS A 20 -4.33 -8.74 -2.88
N LEU A 21 -4.70 -7.63 -2.23
CA LEU A 21 -4.48 -6.28 -2.77
C LEU A 21 -3.00 -5.95 -2.92
N LEU A 22 -2.16 -6.36 -1.96
CA LEU A 22 -0.71 -6.19 -2.05
C LEU A 22 -0.11 -7.01 -3.19
N ALA A 23 -0.54 -8.26 -3.37
CA ALA A 23 -0.08 -9.09 -4.47
C ALA A 23 -0.40 -8.46 -5.85
N GLU A 24 -1.61 -7.93 -6.03
CA GLU A 24 -1.97 -7.21 -7.26
C GLU A 24 -1.18 -5.91 -7.42
N ARG A 25 -0.96 -5.15 -6.34
CA ARG A 25 -0.12 -3.95 -6.38
C ARG A 25 1.29 -4.28 -6.86
N PHE A 26 1.91 -5.35 -6.36
CA PHE A 26 3.25 -5.76 -6.77
C PHE A 26 3.35 -6.18 -8.23
N LYS A 27 2.33 -6.89 -8.76
CA LYS A 27 2.26 -7.19 -10.19
C LYS A 27 2.26 -5.90 -11.03
N ILE A 28 1.51 -4.89 -10.61
CA ILE A 28 1.44 -3.60 -11.31
C ILE A 28 2.77 -2.85 -11.20
N THR A 29 3.42 -2.80 -10.03
CA THR A 29 4.72 -2.11 -9.90
C THR A 29 5.81 -2.79 -10.73
N GLN A 30 5.78 -4.12 -10.87
CA GLN A 30 6.66 -4.85 -11.77
C GLN A 30 6.44 -4.43 -13.24
N GLN A 31 5.18 -4.34 -13.68
CA GLN A 31 4.85 -3.87 -15.03
C GLN A 31 5.30 -2.42 -15.27
N VAL A 32 5.13 -1.53 -14.29
CA VAL A 32 5.67 -0.16 -14.33
C VAL A 32 7.18 -0.18 -14.46
N GLY A 33 7.87 -1.06 -13.73
CA GLY A 33 9.33 -1.23 -13.81
C GLY A 33 9.78 -1.66 -15.21
N VAL A 34 9.12 -2.66 -15.80
CA VAL A 34 9.38 -3.09 -17.19
C VAL A 34 9.15 -1.93 -18.16
N LEU A 35 8.03 -1.22 -18.04
CA LEU A 35 7.70 -0.10 -18.91
C LEU A 35 8.74 1.03 -18.83
N LYS A 36 9.16 1.38 -17.61
CA LYS A 36 10.21 2.38 -17.38
C LYS A 36 11.51 1.96 -18.04
N ALA A 37 11.93 0.71 -17.85
CA ALA A 37 13.15 0.17 -18.46
C ALA A 37 13.08 0.20 -20.00
N THR A 38 11.95 -0.20 -20.60
CA THR A 38 11.74 -0.17 -22.06
C THR A 38 11.86 1.25 -22.63
N HIS A 39 11.46 2.27 -21.87
CA HIS A 39 11.47 3.68 -22.31
C HIS A 39 12.70 4.47 -21.81
N GLY A 40 13.66 3.83 -21.15
CA GLY A 40 14.84 4.51 -20.59
C GLY A 40 14.53 5.49 -19.47
N LEU A 41 13.40 5.31 -18.77
CA LEU A 41 13.00 6.15 -17.65
C LEU A 41 13.70 5.71 -16.35
N PRO A 42 13.99 6.63 -15.42
CA PRO A 42 14.60 6.30 -14.15
C PRO A 42 13.66 5.44 -13.27
N ALA A 43 14.27 4.54 -12.50
CA ALA A 43 13.55 3.71 -11.53
C ALA A 43 12.87 4.57 -10.46
N ALA A 44 13.60 5.53 -9.90
CA ALA A 44 13.09 6.51 -8.94
C ALA A 44 12.33 7.63 -9.66
N ASP A 45 11.27 8.11 -9.02
CA ASP A 45 10.49 9.28 -9.47
C ASP A 45 10.08 10.09 -8.23
N PRO A 46 10.96 10.98 -7.73
CA PRO A 46 10.76 11.67 -6.45
C PRO A 46 9.47 12.49 -6.39
N ASP A 47 9.09 13.12 -7.51
CA ASP A 47 7.86 13.89 -7.60
C ASP A 47 6.63 12.99 -7.49
N ARG A 48 6.66 11.83 -8.18
CA ARG A 48 5.60 10.84 -8.06
C ARG A 48 5.51 10.25 -6.65
N GLU A 49 6.64 9.96 -6.02
CA GLU A 49 6.72 9.44 -4.64
C GLU A 49 6.14 10.43 -3.64
N ALA A 50 6.52 11.72 -3.73
CA ALA A 50 5.98 12.79 -2.88
C ALA A 50 4.45 12.91 -3.02
N GLN A 51 3.93 12.83 -4.25
CA GLN A 51 2.48 12.82 -4.50
C GLN A 51 1.78 11.60 -3.90
N GLN A 52 2.40 10.41 -3.94
CA GLN A 52 1.83 9.21 -3.32
C GLN A 52 1.73 9.36 -1.80
N ILE A 53 2.79 9.85 -1.17
CA ILE A 53 2.83 10.09 0.28
C ILE A 53 1.75 11.10 0.67
N ALA A 54 1.68 12.25 0.00
CA ALA A 54 0.69 13.28 0.29
C ALA A 54 -0.76 12.76 0.15
N ARG A 55 -1.04 12.02 -0.92
CA ARG A 55 -2.36 11.40 -1.13
C ARG A 55 -2.69 10.38 -0.04
N LEU A 56 -1.72 9.54 0.33
CA LEU A 56 -1.96 8.49 1.32
C LEU A 56 -2.17 9.05 2.73
N ARG A 57 -1.39 10.06 3.12
CA ARG A 57 -1.60 10.78 4.39
C ARG A 57 -3.00 11.39 4.49
N ARG A 58 -3.51 11.96 3.39
CA ARG A 58 -4.88 12.48 3.34
C ARG A 58 -5.92 11.36 3.52
N LEU A 59 -5.79 10.25 2.79
CA LEU A 59 -6.69 9.10 2.92
C LEU A 59 -6.67 8.51 4.34
N ALA A 60 -5.49 8.45 4.97
CA ALA A 60 -5.36 7.99 6.35
C ALA A 60 -6.13 8.90 7.31
N ALA A 61 -5.94 10.21 7.20
CA ALA A 61 -6.66 11.18 8.03
C ALA A 61 -8.19 11.07 7.85
N GLU A 62 -8.68 10.94 6.61
CA GLU A 62 -10.10 10.72 6.31
C GLU A 62 -10.64 9.42 6.93
N ALA A 63 -9.83 8.36 6.95
CA ALA A 63 -10.15 7.07 7.53
C ALA A 63 -9.92 7.00 9.07
N LYS A 64 -9.51 8.10 9.72
CA LYS A 64 -9.09 8.14 11.13
C LYS A 64 -7.94 7.18 11.46
N LEU A 65 -7.10 6.90 10.48
CA LEU A 65 -5.83 6.19 10.63
C LEU A 65 -4.71 7.21 10.79
N ASP A 66 -3.71 6.90 11.61
CA ASP A 66 -2.53 7.75 11.77
C ASP A 66 -1.81 7.95 10.41
N PRO A 67 -1.69 9.19 9.91
CA PRO A 67 -0.98 9.47 8.67
C PRO A 67 0.49 9.03 8.68
N GLU A 68 1.16 9.05 9.85
CA GLU A 68 2.53 8.57 9.95
C GLU A 68 2.61 7.05 9.78
N PHE A 69 1.67 6.31 10.35
CA PHE A 69 1.56 4.87 10.13
C PHE A 69 1.34 4.55 8.64
N ALA A 70 0.42 5.26 7.98
CA ALA A 70 0.16 5.04 6.57
C ALA A 70 1.38 5.31 5.68
N GLU A 71 2.14 6.36 5.98
CA GLU A 71 3.39 6.67 5.29
C GLU A 71 4.46 5.58 5.53
N LYS A 72 4.66 5.14 6.78
CA LYS A 72 5.59 4.05 7.09
C LYS A 72 5.23 2.76 6.36
N PHE A 73 3.93 2.43 6.31
CA PHE A 73 3.44 1.27 5.58
C PHE A 73 3.72 1.38 4.07
N LEU A 74 3.48 2.54 3.45
CA LEU A 74 3.80 2.74 2.04
C LEU A 74 5.29 2.60 1.76
N ASN A 75 6.13 3.19 2.60
CA ASN A 75 7.59 3.09 2.46
C ASN A 75 8.06 1.65 2.56
N PHE A 76 7.50 0.87 3.49
CA PHE A 76 7.77 -0.56 3.59
C PHE A 76 7.36 -1.31 2.30
N VAL A 77 6.13 -1.10 1.82
CA VAL A 77 5.60 -1.79 0.63
C VAL A 77 6.31 -1.36 -0.67
N VAL A 78 6.95 -0.20 -0.72
CA VAL A 78 7.74 0.24 -1.89
C VAL A 78 9.19 -0.28 -1.83
N ALA A 79 9.71 -0.61 -0.65
CA ALA A 79 11.06 -1.12 -0.47
C ALA A 79 11.20 -2.63 -0.79
N GLU A 80 10.12 -3.39 -0.69
CA GLU A 80 10.02 -4.82 -1.08
C GLU A 80 9.78 -5.00 -2.59
#